data_AF-A0A2J6IYB3-F1
#
_entry.id   AF-A0A2J6IYB3-F1
#
_cell.length_a   1.000
_cell.length_b   1.000
_cell.length_c   1.000
_cell.angle_alpha   90.00
_cell.angle_beta   90.00
_cell.angle_gamma   90.00
#
_symmetry.space_group_name_H-M   'P 1'
#
loop_
_entity.id
_entity.type
_entity.pdbx_description
1 polymer ?
#
loop_
_entity_poly.entity_id
_entity_poly.type
_entity_poly.pdbx_seq_one_letter_code
_entity_poly.pdbx_strand_id
1 'polypeptide(L)'
;MDAENPEKQKSALFALFNRIWTKKQRVSSEKELQDIINESEEQGIINEDEGDMLHSIFEFGDTIVREIMVPRTEMVSCSSGSSLREVLDTIINSGHSRVPVFEGNNDTIVGFIHAKDLLQHWGEDPTSNQIEKVMRPAYFIPESKKIESLLQDFRT
;
A
#
# COMPACT_ATOMS: atom_id res chain seq x y z
N MET A 1 -48.43 11.39 8.34
CA MET A 1 -47.05 11.50 7.79
C MET A 1 -46.15 11.10 8.94
N ASP A 2 -46.03 9.80 9.18
CA ASP A 2 -45.32 9.27 10.33
C ASP A 2 -43.92 8.85 9.87
N ALA A 3 -42.94 9.51 10.47
CA ALA A 3 -41.52 9.31 10.20
C ALA A 3 -41.13 7.85 10.47
N GLU A 4 -40.46 7.22 9.50
CA GLU A 4 -39.86 5.90 9.66
C GLU A 4 -38.89 5.90 10.84
N ASN A 5 -39.18 5.04 11.82
CA ASN A 5 -38.42 4.90 13.04
C ASN A 5 -37.06 4.21 12.77
N PRO A 6 -35.91 4.90 12.95
CA PRO A 6 -34.58 4.39 12.62
C PRO A 6 -34.11 3.21 13.49
N GLU A 7 -34.79 2.90 14.59
CA GLU A 7 -34.47 1.72 15.42
C GLU A 7 -34.90 0.38 14.78
N LYS A 8 -35.93 0.39 13.93
CA LYS A 8 -36.39 -0.84 13.25
C LYS A 8 -35.40 -1.31 12.16
N GLN A 9 -34.71 -0.39 11.48
CA GLN A 9 -33.68 -0.72 10.49
C GLN A 9 -32.44 -1.36 11.12
N LYS A 10 -31.99 -0.85 12.27
CA LYS A 10 -30.89 -1.45 13.03
C LYS A 10 -31.24 -2.87 13.49
N SER A 11 -32.48 -3.08 13.95
CA SER A 11 -32.97 -4.41 14.35
C SER A 11 -33.05 -5.40 13.19
N ALA A 12 -33.47 -4.96 12.00
CA ALA A 12 -33.55 -5.81 10.81
C ALA A 12 -32.16 -6.17 10.26
N LEU A 13 -31.22 -5.21 10.23
CA LEU A 13 -29.82 -5.45 9.86
C LEU A 13 -29.11 -6.36 10.87
N PHE A 14 -29.34 -6.16 12.17
CA PHE A 14 -28.81 -7.04 13.22
C PHE A 14 -29.45 -8.43 13.18
N ALA A 15 -30.73 -8.53 12.81
CA ALA A 15 -31.42 -9.79 12.61
C ALA A 15 -30.92 -10.51 11.35
N LEU A 16 -30.58 -9.79 10.28
CA LEU A 16 -29.96 -10.34 9.08
C LEU A 16 -28.54 -10.81 9.39
N PHE A 17 -27.76 -10.01 10.10
CA PHE A 17 -26.43 -10.35 10.60
C PHE A 17 -26.46 -11.57 11.53
N ASN A 18 -27.43 -11.62 12.46
CA ASN A 18 -27.66 -12.80 13.30
C ASN A 18 -28.20 -13.99 12.50
N ARG A 19 -28.93 -13.80 11.41
CA ARG A 19 -29.43 -14.90 10.55
C ARG A 19 -28.32 -15.50 9.68
N ILE A 20 -27.37 -14.66 9.26
CA ILE A 20 -26.09 -15.08 8.66
C ILE A 20 -25.24 -15.81 9.71
N TRP A 21 -25.25 -15.38 10.98
CA TRP A 21 -24.54 -16.06 12.08
C TRP A 21 -25.26 -17.34 12.59
N THR A 22 -26.59 -17.46 12.49
CA THR A 22 -27.35 -18.61 13.05
C THR A 22 -27.56 -19.78 12.10
N LYS A 23 -27.17 -19.68 10.83
CA LYS A 23 -26.91 -20.86 10.01
C LYS A 23 -25.44 -21.20 10.16
N LYS A 24 -25.15 -22.28 10.90
CA LYS A 24 -23.81 -22.85 11.06
C LYS A 24 -23.31 -23.46 9.74
N GLN A 25 -23.31 -22.68 8.66
CA GLN A 25 -22.58 -23.02 7.44
C GLN A 25 -21.12 -22.83 7.80
N ARG A 26 -20.44 -23.94 8.11
CA ARG A 26 -18.99 -23.95 8.14
C ARG A 26 -18.57 -23.64 6.71
N VAL A 27 -18.22 -22.40 6.43
CA VAL A 27 -17.41 -22.12 5.24
C VAL A 27 -16.16 -22.99 5.38
N SER A 28 -15.99 -23.89 4.43
CA SER A 28 -14.97 -24.93 4.43
C SER A 28 -13.89 -24.69 3.40
N SER A 29 -14.11 -23.76 2.46
CA SER A 29 -13.13 -23.35 1.45
C SER A 29 -13.27 -21.87 1.08
N GLU A 30 -12.19 -21.31 0.52
CA GLU A 30 -12.17 -19.96 -0.03
C GLU A 30 -13.21 -19.77 -1.15
N LYS A 31 -13.38 -20.80 -2.00
CA LYS A 31 -14.38 -20.80 -3.06
C LYS A 31 -15.80 -20.58 -2.53
N GLU A 32 -16.16 -21.23 -1.42
CA GLU A 32 -17.47 -21.03 -0.79
C GLU A 32 -17.65 -19.60 -0.26
N LEU A 33 -16.58 -18.95 0.19
CA LEU A 33 -16.62 -17.54 0.61
C LEU A 33 -16.80 -16.61 -0.60
N GLN A 34 -16.09 -16.86 -1.70
CA GLN A 34 -16.25 -16.09 -2.94
C GLN A 34 -17.68 -16.21 -3.50
N ASP A 35 -18.27 -17.40 -3.46
CA ASP A 35 -19.66 -17.62 -3.89
C ASP A 35 -20.65 -16.78 -3.05
N ILE A 36 -20.42 -16.67 -1.74
CA ILE A 36 -21.24 -15.83 -0.83
C ILE A 36 -21.09 -14.34 -1.16
N ILE A 37 -19.88 -13.89 -1.47
CA ILE A 37 -19.61 -12.49 -1.83
C ILE A 37 -20.36 -12.13 -3.12
N ASN A 38 -20.26 -12.98 -4.14
CA ASN A 38 -20.94 -12.79 -5.43
C ASN A 38 -22.47 -12.78 -5.25
N GLU A 39 -23.03 -13.70 -4.46
CA GLU A 39 -24.46 -13.70 -4.16
C GLU A 39 -24.89 -12.43 -3.40
N SER A 40 -24.05 -11.92 -2.50
CA SER A 40 -24.31 -10.70 -1.74
C SER A 40 -24.33 -9.46 -2.64
N GLU A 41 -23.46 -9.42 -3.65
CA GLU A 41 -23.43 -8.36 -4.67
C GLU A 41 -24.66 -8.42 -5.58
N GLU A 42 -25.02 -9.61 -6.08
CA GLU A 42 -26.23 -9.82 -6.90
C GLU A 42 -27.52 -9.41 -6.15
N GLN A 43 -27.55 -9.63 -4.84
CA GLN A 43 -28.66 -9.23 -3.97
C GLN A 43 -28.63 -7.75 -3.58
N GLY A 44 -27.60 -7.00 -3.97
CA GLY A 44 -27.40 -5.59 -3.63
C GLY A 44 -27.15 -5.33 -2.14
N ILE A 45 -26.65 -6.34 -1.42
CA ILE A 45 -26.27 -6.22 0.00
C ILE A 45 -24.95 -5.46 0.12
N ILE A 46 -24.04 -5.70 -0.81
CA ILE A 46 -22.79 -4.96 -1.00
C ILE A 46 -22.76 -4.41 -2.43
N ASN A 47 -21.98 -3.36 -2.65
CA ASN A 47 -21.75 -2.83 -4.00
C ASN A 47 -20.54 -3.50 -4.68
N GLU A 48 -20.36 -3.22 -5.98
CA GLU A 48 -19.28 -3.75 -6.82
C GLU A 48 -17.88 -3.42 -6.24
N ASP A 49 -17.65 -2.18 -5.81
CA ASP A 49 -16.36 -1.77 -5.21
C ASP A 49 -16.05 -2.56 -3.92
N GLU A 50 -17.07 -2.86 -3.11
CA GLU A 50 -16.95 -3.68 -1.90
C GLU A 50 -16.69 -5.15 -2.24
N GLY A 51 -17.33 -5.69 -3.28
CA GLY A 51 -17.07 -7.03 -3.80
C GLY A 51 -15.64 -7.18 -4.30
N ASP A 52 -15.18 -6.26 -5.15
CA ASP A 52 -13.82 -6.20 -5.68
C ASP A 52 -12.75 -6.09 -4.58
N MET A 53 -13.02 -5.28 -3.55
CA MET A 53 -12.14 -5.18 -2.39
C MET A 53 -12.00 -6.54 -1.68
N LEU A 54 -13.10 -7.26 -1.46
CA LEU A 54 -13.08 -8.56 -0.79
C LEU A 54 -12.32 -9.61 -1.61
N HIS A 55 -12.51 -9.64 -2.93
CA HIS A 55 -11.74 -10.51 -3.81
C HIS A 55 -10.24 -10.18 -3.78
N SER A 56 -9.90 -8.89 -3.83
CA SER A 56 -8.50 -8.41 -3.76
C SER A 56 -7.80 -8.81 -2.45
N ILE A 57 -8.54 -8.94 -1.34
CA ILE A 57 -7.98 -9.38 -0.05
C ILE A 57 -7.49 -10.83 -0.12
N PHE A 58 -8.19 -11.71 -0.83
CA PHE A 58 -7.77 -13.09 -1.01
C PHE A 58 -6.50 -13.18 -1.86
N GLU A 59 -6.48 -12.48 -3.00
CA GLU A 59 -5.29 -12.41 -3.85
C GLU A 59 -4.09 -11.85 -3.10
N PHE A 60 -4.30 -10.80 -2.30
CA PHE A 60 -3.27 -10.17 -1.48
C PHE A 60 -2.55 -11.15 -0.54
N GLY A 61 -3.23 -12.17 -0.02
CA GLY A 61 -2.65 -13.19 0.85
C GLY A 61 -1.61 -14.08 0.14
N ASP A 62 -1.74 -14.26 -1.17
CA ASP A 62 -0.86 -15.12 -1.97
C ASP A 62 0.10 -14.35 -2.88
N THR A 63 -0.15 -13.06 -3.13
CA THR A 63 0.75 -12.19 -3.89
C THR A 63 2.12 -12.09 -3.24
N ILE A 64 3.16 -12.19 -4.07
CA ILE A 64 4.56 -11.96 -3.68
C ILE A 64 5.03 -10.56 -4.07
N VAL A 65 6.07 -10.07 -3.39
CA VAL A 65 6.65 -8.74 -3.65
C VAL A 65 6.99 -8.51 -5.11
N ARG A 66 7.55 -9.52 -5.79
CA ARG A 66 7.92 -9.44 -7.20
C ARG A 66 6.77 -8.99 -8.12
N GLU A 67 5.53 -9.33 -7.77
CA GLU A 67 4.35 -9.04 -8.58
C GLU A 67 3.88 -7.59 -8.45
N ILE A 68 4.28 -6.88 -7.38
CA ILE A 68 3.86 -5.50 -7.09
C ILE A 68 4.99 -4.48 -7.07
N MET A 69 6.25 -4.91 -7.15
CA MET A 69 7.41 -4.02 -7.11
C MET A 69 7.56 -3.21 -8.40
N VAL A 70 8.11 -1.99 -8.30
CA VAL A 70 8.53 -1.23 -9.49
C VAL A 70 9.83 -1.83 -10.03
N PRO A 71 9.90 -2.24 -11.32
CA PRO A 71 11.11 -2.79 -11.90
C PRO A 71 12.29 -1.82 -11.81
N ARG A 72 13.50 -2.35 -11.59
CA ARG A 72 14.70 -1.52 -11.40
C ARG A 72 14.97 -0.51 -12.52
N THR A 73 14.63 -0.85 -13.76
CA THR A 73 14.83 -0.02 -14.95
C THR A 73 13.84 1.14 -15.04
N GLU A 74 12.76 1.08 -14.27
CA GLU A 74 11.68 2.08 -14.24
C GLU A 74 11.74 2.93 -12.97
N MET A 75 12.61 2.59 -12.01
CA MET A 75 12.79 3.36 -10.78
C MET A 75 13.38 4.73 -11.07
N VAL A 76 12.72 5.78 -10.58
CA VAL A 76 13.33 7.10 -10.42
C VAL A 76 14.27 7.04 -9.22
N SER A 77 15.56 7.23 -9.44
CA SER A 77 16.62 7.18 -8.42
C SER A 77 17.66 8.28 -8.62
N CYS A 78 18.46 8.56 -7.59
CA CYS A 78 19.54 9.54 -7.66
C CYS A 78 20.89 8.93 -7.25
N SER A 79 21.99 9.52 -7.73
CA SER A 79 23.34 9.05 -7.42
C SER A 79 23.76 9.49 -6.01
N SER A 80 24.61 8.71 -5.35
CA SER A 80 25.25 9.09 -4.09
C SER A 80 26.14 10.33 -4.21
N GLY A 81 26.56 10.67 -5.43
CA GLY A 81 27.32 11.88 -5.74
C GLY A 81 26.47 13.11 -6.08
N SER A 82 25.14 13.00 -6.10
CA SER A 82 24.26 14.11 -6.46
C SER A 82 24.27 15.23 -5.42
N SER A 83 24.12 16.46 -5.89
CA SER A 83 23.86 17.63 -5.04
C SER A 83 22.43 17.63 -4.50
N LEU A 84 22.17 18.38 -3.43
CA LEU A 84 20.80 18.54 -2.91
C LEU A 84 19.84 19.14 -3.95
N ARG A 85 20.34 20.05 -4.81
CA ARG A 85 19.54 20.60 -5.93
C ARG A 85 19.09 19.51 -6.90
N GLU A 86 20.00 18.65 -7.35
CA GLU A 86 19.67 17.58 -8.32
C GLU A 86 18.65 16.59 -7.74
N VAL A 87 18.78 16.26 -6.45
CA VAL A 87 17.81 15.42 -5.75
C VAL A 87 16.45 16.11 -5.66
N LEU A 88 16.42 17.41 -5.33
CA LEU A 88 15.19 18.20 -5.28
C LEU A 88 14.49 18.25 -6.64
N ASP A 89 15.24 18.52 -7.71
CA ASP A 89 14.72 18.55 -9.08
C ASP A 89 14.14 17.18 -9.48
N THR A 90 14.82 16.09 -9.11
CA THR A 90 14.34 14.71 -9.34
C THR A 90 13.00 14.46 -8.63
N ILE A 91 12.88 14.88 -7.37
CA ILE A 91 11.66 14.73 -6.56
C ILE A 91 10.51 15.57 -7.12
N ILE A 92 10.77 16.83 -7.51
CA ILE A 92 9.74 17.72 -8.05
C ILE A 92 9.24 17.20 -9.40
N ASN A 93 10.15 16.77 -10.28
CA ASN A 93 9.78 16.27 -11.61
C ASN A 93 9.05 14.93 -11.56
N SER A 94 9.38 14.06 -10.60
CA SER A 94 8.73 12.74 -10.45
C SER A 94 7.47 12.77 -9.59
N GLY A 95 7.34 13.75 -8.69
CA GLY A 95 6.25 13.81 -7.70
C GLY A 95 6.35 12.76 -6.59
N HIS A 96 7.48 12.07 -6.45
CA HIS A 96 7.64 11.00 -5.46
C HIS A 96 8.05 11.50 -4.08
N SER A 97 7.46 10.91 -3.03
CA SER A 97 7.79 11.25 -1.63
C SER A 97 9.11 10.66 -1.14
N ARG A 98 9.59 9.60 -1.81
CA ARG A 98 10.82 8.87 -1.50
C ARG A 98 11.54 8.53 -2.79
N VAL A 99 12.86 8.72 -2.83
CA VAL A 99 13.70 8.40 -3.99
C VAL A 99 14.88 7.54 -3.52
N PRO A 100 15.11 6.35 -4.10
CA PRO A 100 16.28 5.53 -3.81
C PRO A 100 17.59 6.22 -4.22
N VAL A 101 18.65 6.00 -3.44
CA VAL A 101 20.01 6.48 -3.72
C VAL A 101 20.87 5.29 -4.12
N PHE A 102 21.56 5.39 -5.25
CA PHE A 102 22.50 4.36 -5.71
C PHE A 102 23.95 4.85 -5.69
N GLU A 103 24.91 3.93 -5.55
CA GLU A 103 26.34 4.23 -5.62
C GLU A 103 27.00 3.53 -6.82
N GLY A 104 27.72 4.29 -7.63
CA GLY A 104 28.44 3.79 -8.80
C GLY A 104 27.52 3.36 -9.95
N ASN A 105 26.84 2.22 -9.80
CA ASN A 105 25.84 1.73 -10.75
C ASN A 105 24.42 1.81 -10.16
N ASN A 106 23.41 1.87 -11.03
CA ASN A 106 22.02 1.90 -10.61
C ASN A 106 21.56 0.60 -9.93
N ASP A 107 22.40 -0.44 -9.91
CA ASP A 107 22.11 -1.73 -9.27
C ASP A 107 22.40 -1.71 -7.76
N THR A 108 23.25 -0.79 -7.30
CA THR A 108 23.72 -0.75 -5.90
C THR A 108 23.00 0.34 -5.15
N ILE A 109 21.82 0.01 -4.61
CA ILE A 109 21.08 0.90 -3.72
C ILE A 109 21.78 0.96 -2.36
N VAL A 110 22.10 2.16 -1.89
CA VAL A 110 22.77 2.39 -0.60
C VAL A 110 21.84 3.04 0.43
N GLY A 111 20.73 3.62 -0.02
CA GLY A 111 19.76 4.27 0.85
C GLY A 111 18.57 4.83 0.09
N PHE A 112 17.83 5.71 0.75
CA PHE A 112 16.78 6.50 0.13
C PHE A 112 16.68 7.87 0.79
N ILE A 113 16.15 8.84 0.04
CA ILE A 113 15.90 10.20 0.52
C ILE A 113 14.40 10.43 0.59
N HIS A 114 13.99 11.07 1.68
CA HIS A 114 12.64 11.54 1.90
C HIS A 114 12.52 13.00 1.47
N ALA A 115 11.53 13.31 0.62
CA ALA A 115 11.31 14.68 0.14
C ALA A 115 11.16 15.70 1.29
N LYS A 116 10.45 15.31 2.36
CA LYS A 116 10.28 16.16 3.55
C LYS A 116 11.58 16.44 4.31
N ASP A 117 12.58 15.57 4.23
CA ASP A 117 13.83 15.73 4.99
C ASP A 117 14.71 16.80 4.34
N LEU A 118 14.51 17.08 3.04
CA LEU A 118 15.13 18.21 2.35
C LEU A 118 14.70 19.58 2.93
N LEU A 119 13.51 19.66 3.53
CA LEU A 119 13.02 20.90 4.14
C LEU A 119 13.87 21.35 5.33
N GLN A 120 14.59 20.43 5.99
CA GLN A 120 15.51 20.77 7.09
C GLN A 120 16.72 21.59 6.61
N HIS A 121 17.02 21.53 5.31
CA HIS A 121 18.14 22.21 4.67
C HIS A 121 17.65 23.39 3.82
N TRP A 122 16.42 23.84 4.03
CA TRP A 122 15.83 24.94 3.28
C TRP A 122 16.56 26.26 3.57
N GLY A 123 17.08 26.88 2.52
CA GLY A 123 17.85 28.13 2.61
C GLY A 123 19.35 27.94 2.82
N GLU A 124 19.83 26.71 2.98
CA GLU A 124 21.26 26.38 2.85
C GLU A 124 21.69 26.36 1.37
N ASP A 125 23.00 26.38 1.12
CA ASP A 125 23.53 26.26 -0.24
C ASP A 125 23.23 24.86 -0.81
N PRO A 126 22.32 24.76 -1.82
CA PRO A 126 21.88 23.48 -2.35
C PRO A 126 22.91 22.85 -3.30
N THR A 127 24.02 23.56 -3.59
CA THR A 127 25.14 23.03 -4.38
C THR A 127 26.07 22.16 -3.57
N SER A 128 25.90 22.12 -2.23
CA SER A 128 26.70 21.25 -1.38
C SER A 128 26.28 19.77 -1.52
N ASN A 129 27.27 18.89 -1.64
CA ASN A 129 27.09 17.43 -1.71
C ASN A 129 26.85 16.86 -0.31
N GLN A 130 25.70 17.20 0.29
CA GLN A 130 25.34 16.78 1.65
C GLN A 130 24.23 15.74 1.69
N ILE A 131 24.00 15.01 0.59
CA ILE A 131 22.91 14.02 0.55
C ILE A 131 23.05 12.95 1.65
N GLU A 132 24.27 12.65 2.09
CA GLU A 132 24.55 11.73 3.20
C GLU A 132 23.85 12.15 4.50
N LYS A 133 23.63 13.45 4.72
CA LYS A 133 22.96 13.98 5.91
C LYS A 133 21.45 13.72 5.91
N VAL A 134 20.86 13.61 4.72
CA VAL A 134 19.41 13.39 4.53
C VAL A 134 19.08 11.96 4.07
N MET A 135 20.10 11.18 3.73
CA MET A 135 19.96 9.80 3.30
C MET A 135 19.66 8.91 4.49
N ARG A 136 18.66 8.04 4.32
CA ARG A 136 18.28 7.02 5.27
C ARG A 136 18.70 5.64 4.74
N PRO A 137 19.04 4.69 5.63
CA PRO A 137 19.39 3.34 5.22
C PRO A 137 18.19 2.66 4.55
N ALA A 138 18.44 1.96 3.44
CA ALA A 138 17.44 1.15 2.77
C ALA A 138 17.22 -0.19 3.50
N TYR A 139 15.98 -0.66 3.52
CA TYR A 139 15.62 -1.99 4.00
C TYR A 139 15.44 -2.93 2.81
N PHE A 140 16.13 -4.07 2.83
CA PHE A 140 16.13 -5.04 1.72
C PHE A 140 15.33 -6.28 2.09
N ILE A 141 14.58 -6.77 1.10
CA ILE A 141 13.72 -7.95 1.23
C ILE A 141 13.85 -8.84 0.00
N PRO A 142 13.61 -10.16 0.13
CA PRO A 142 13.59 -11.04 -1.02
C PRO A 142 12.32 -10.85 -1.86
N GLU A 143 12.46 -10.98 -3.18
CA GLU A 143 11.34 -10.89 -4.15
C GLU A 143 10.22 -11.91 -3.91
N SER A 144 10.54 -13.05 -3.31
CA SER A 144 9.61 -14.13 -2.98
C SER A 144 8.83 -13.92 -1.68
N LYS A 145 9.07 -12.83 -0.95
CA LYS A 145 8.34 -12.54 0.30
C LYS A 145 6.87 -12.28 -0.02
N LYS A 146 5.95 -12.83 0.79
CA LYS A 146 4.52 -12.51 0.68
C LYS A 146 4.24 -11.07 1.10
N ILE A 147 3.34 -10.39 0.37
CA ILE A 147 3.05 -8.97 0.63
C ILE A 147 2.32 -8.75 1.97
N GLU A 148 1.57 -9.73 2.46
CA GLU A 148 0.96 -9.70 3.79
C GLU A 148 2.01 -9.55 4.90
N SER A 149 3.13 -10.28 4.77
CA SER A 149 4.22 -10.26 5.75
C SER A 149 4.99 -8.95 5.65
N LEU A 150 5.22 -8.45 4.43
CA LEU A 150 5.87 -7.14 4.22
C LEU A 150 5.02 -5.99 4.78
N LEU A 151 3.70 -6.03 4.60
CA LEU A 151 2.81 -5.01 5.15
C LEU A 151 2.87 -4.97 6.69
N GLN A 152 3.02 -6.14 7.33
CA GLN A 152 3.18 -6.20 8.77
C GLN A 152 4.52 -5.58 9.24
N ASP A 153 5.61 -5.80 8.49
CA ASP A 153 6.89 -5.14 8.77
C ASP A 153 6.77 -3.61 8.70
N PHE A 154 6.04 -3.07 7.72
CA PHE A 154 5.87 -1.61 7.57
C PHE A 154 5.00 -0.96 8.64
N ARG A 155 4.14 -1.72 9.32
CA ARG A 155 3.24 -1.21 10.37
C ARG A 155 3.88 -1.15 11.75
N THR A 156 5.03 -1.81 11.94
CA THR A 156 5.72 -1.96 13.23
C THR A 156 6.89 -0.98 13.33
#